data_AF-A0A3E2W1W4-F1
#
_entry.id   AF-A0A3E2W1W4-F1
#
_cell.length_a   1.000
_cell.length_b   1.000
_cell.length_c   1.000
_cell.angle_alpha   90.00
_cell.angle_beta   90.00
_cell.angle_gamma   90.00
#
_symmetry.space_group_name_H-M   'P 1'
#
loop_
_entity.id
_entity.type
_entity.pdbx_description
1 polymer ?
#
loop_
_entity_poly.entity_id
_entity_poly.type
_entity_poly.pdbx_seq_one_letter_code
_entity_poly.pdbx_strand_id
1 'polypeptide(L)'
;MEKTIQSYMQSIDGRKGYMCVDKDKNCIAFSYDPIAMEGYETVCVNCQNEIDADRAYGYLIDKGNQLIWSDEKWEQYMQDVIEPNSIRERREEECFAIINRGDTWYRLHVNTVQREEELRRWYQAWLEAPLTRCIPEKPAWIE
;
A
#
# COMPACT_ATOMS: atom_id res chain seq x y z
N MET A 1 -31.39 30.70 14.91
CA MET A 1 -30.79 31.00 13.60
C MET A 1 -29.31 31.38 13.73
N GLU A 2 -28.90 32.05 14.81
CA GLU A 2 -27.48 32.38 15.08
C GLU A 2 -26.58 31.16 15.37
N LYS A 3 -27.09 30.11 16.04
CA LYS A 3 -26.30 28.88 16.32
C LYS A 3 -25.91 28.10 15.06
N THR A 4 -26.70 28.20 13.99
CA THR A 4 -26.43 27.52 12.71
C THR A 4 -25.40 28.28 11.87
N ILE A 5 -25.37 29.62 12.00
CA ILE A 5 -24.35 30.46 11.35
C ILE A 5 -22.99 30.29 12.07
N GLN A 6 -22.98 30.07 13.38
CA GLN A 6 -21.75 29.83 14.14
C GLN A 6 -21.08 28.49 13.80
N SER A 7 -21.85 27.43 13.50
CA SER A 7 -21.28 26.16 12.99
C SER A 7 -20.82 26.26 11.53
N TYR A 8 -21.40 27.18 10.75
CA TYR A 8 -20.95 27.47 9.38
C TYR A 8 -19.71 28.38 9.37
N MET A 9 -19.57 29.30 10.31
CA MET A 9 -18.39 30.16 10.43
C MET A 9 -17.15 29.44 10.99
N GLN A 10 -17.32 28.25 11.58
CA GLN A 10 -16.20 27.32 11.84
C GLN A 10 -15.60 26.73 10.55
N SER A 11 -16.14 27.05 9.36
CA SER A 11 -15.56 26.67 8.08
C SER A 11 -14.51 27.68 7.55
N ILE A 12 -14.10 28.66 8.35
CA ILE A 12 -13.10 29.68 7.97
C ILE A 12 -11.81 29.56 8.83
N ASP A 13 -11.85 28.78 9.91
CA ASP A 13 -10.65 28.26 10.60
C ASP A 13 -10.55 26.76 10.31
N GLY A 14 -9.35 26.25 10.02
CA GLY A 14 -9.12 24.89 9.51
C GLY A 14 -9.95 23.77 10.19
N ARG A 15 -10.38 22.78 9.39
CA ARG A 15 -11.04 21.57 9.91
C ARG A 15 -10.07 20.87 10.87
N LYS A 16 -10.57 20.36 12.00
CA LYS A 16 -9.77 19.53 12.90
C LYS A 16 -10.04 18.06 12.62
N GLY A 17 -9.01 17.24 12.73
CA GLY A 17 -9.11 15.80 12.67
C GLY A 17 -8.08 15.13 13.58
N TYR A 18 -8.06 13.81 13.53
CA TYR A 18 -7.22 12.96 14.34
C TYR A 18 -6.43 12.05 13.41
N MET A 19 -5.10 12.04 13.60
CA MET A 19 -4.18 11.22 12.83
C MET A 19 -3.50 10.22 13.78
N CYS A 20 -3.54 8.94 13.45
CA CYS A 20 -2.65 7.96 14.06
C CYS A 20 -1.31 7.98 13.32
N VAL A 21 -0.22 8.10 14.07
CA VAL A 21 1.14 8.14 13.53
C VAL A 21 2.02 7.03 14.12
N ASP A 22 2.96 6.54 13.32
CA ASP A 22 3.99 5.61 13.80
C ASP A 22 5.12 6.32 14.57
N LYS A 23 6.09 5.52 15.03
CA LYS A 23 7.29 5.99 15.75
C LYS A 23 8.14 7.00 14.96
N ASP A 24 8.05 6.98 13.63
CA ASP A 24 8.78 7.84 12.72
C ASP A 24 7.91 9.02 12.24
N LYS A 25 6.73 9.20 12.87
CA LYS A 25 5.73 10.24 12.58
C LYS A 25 5.13 10.14 11.18
N ASN A 26 5.12 8.96 10.56
CA ASN A 26 4.34 8.73 9.35
C ASN A 26 2.86 8.64 9.71
N CYS A 27 2.03 9.28 8.89
CA CYS A 27 0.58 9.26 9.01
C CYS A 27 0.03 7.91 8.53
N ILE A 28 -0.63 7.19 9.42
CA ILE A 28 -1.09 5.81 9.17
C ILE A 28 -2.60 5.78 8.87
N ALA A 29 -3.37 6.55 9.62
CA ALA A 29 -4.81 6.60 9.49
C ALA A 29 -5.33 7.97 9.93
N PHE A 30 -6.35 8.46 9.23
CA PHE A 30 -6.99 9.73 9.49
C PHE A 30 -8.49 9.56 9.75
N SER A 31 -9.04 10.36 10.66
CA SER A 31 -10.47 10.48 10.89
C SER A 31 -10.83 11.88 11.37
N TYR A 32 -12.04 12.33 11.05
CA TYR A 32 -12.59 13.55 11.64
C TYR A 32 -13.10 13.33 13.08
N ASP A 33 -13.39 12.08 13.44
CA ASP A 33 -13.69 11.68 14.81
C ASP A 33 -12.44 11.14 15.52
N PRO A 34 -12.36 11.21 16.87
CA PRO A 34 -11.25 10.62 17.63
C PRO A 34 -11.02 9.16 17.26
N ILE A 35 -9.79 8.84 16.86
CA ILE A 35 -9.34 7.47 16.58
C ILE A 35 -8.16 7.12 17.48
N ALA A 36 -8.02 5.85 17.78
CA ALA A 36 -6.86 5.30 18.45
C ALA A 36 -6.57 3.91 17.88
N MET A 37 -5.30 3.63 17.60
CA MET A 37 -4.84 2.34 17.10
C MET A 37 -3.71 1.85 18.00
N GLU A 38 -3.76 0.56 18.37
CA GLU A 38 -2.73 -0.05 19.21
C GLU A 38 -1.35 0.07 18.56
N GLY A 39 -0.36 0.54 19.33
CA GLY A 39 1.00 0.75 18.84
C GLY A 39 1.25 2.07 18.10
N TYR A 40 0.23 2.93 17.95
CA TYR A 40 0.34 4.22 17.26
C TYR A 40 -0.02 5.39 18.17
N GLU A 41 0.64 6.53 17.96
CA GLU A 41 0.34 7.76 18.67
C GLU A 41 -0.79 8.50 17.95
N THR A 42 -1.77 9.01 18.70
CA THR A 42 -2.83 9.84 18.13
C THR A 42 -2.51 11.32 18.29
N VAL A 43 -2.51 12.05 17.18
CA VAL A 43 -2.23 13.48 17.11
C VAL A 43 -3.45 14.21 16.57
N CYS A 44 -3.87 15.27 17.27
CA CYS A 44 -4.89 16.19 16.75
C CYS A 44 -4.25 17.13 15.73
N VAL A 45 -4.81 17.18 14.54
CA VAL A 45 -4.27 17.90 13.39
C VAL A 45 -5.27 18.88 12.80
N ASN A 46 -4.76 19.96 12.21
CA ASN A 46 -5.53 20.91 11.44
C ASN A 46 -5.41 20.56 9.95
N CYS A 47 -6.51 20.67 9.21
CA CYS A 47 -6.58 20.41 7.78
C CYS A 47 -7.27 21.58 7.07
N GLN A 48 -6.63 22.10 6.03
CA GLN A 48 -7.18 23.19 5.22
C GLN A 48 -8.20 22.69 4.20
N ASN A 49 -8.03 21.45 3.74
CA ASN A 49 -8.87 20.79 2.75
C ASN A 49 -9.40 19.45 3.28
N GLU A 50 -10.31 18.86 2.52
CA GLU A 50 -10.68 17.46 2.72
C GLU A 50 -9.45 16.56 2.54
N ILE A 51 -9.36 15.53 3.40
CA ILE A 51 -8.22 14.62 3.45
C ILE A 51 -8.61 13.30 2.80
N ASP A 52 -7.76 12.82 1.90
CA ASP A 52 -7.87 11.47 1.35
C ASP A 52 -7.26 10.49 2.37
N ALA A 53 -8.13 9.83 3.14
CA ALA A 53 -7.70 8.90 4.19
C ALA A 53 -6.97 7.68 3.65
N ASP A 54 -7.25 7.27 2.41
CA ASP A 54 -6.58 6.13 1.75
C ASP A 54 -5.13 6.49 1.38
N ARG A 55 -4.80 7.79 1.38
CA ARG A 55 -3.46 8.33 1.12
C ARG A 55 -2.84 8.98 2.34
N ALA A 56 -3.24 8.55 3.55
CA ALA A 56 -2.73 9.11 4.81
C ALA A 56 -1.20 9.22 4.83
N TYR A 57 -0.47 8.21 4.33
CA TYR A 57 0.99 8.18 4.26
C TYR A 57 1.62 9.32 3.44
N GLY A 58 0.89 9.93 2.51
CA GLY A 58 1.37 11.08 1.73
C GLY A 58 1.39 12.39 2.52
N TYR A 59 0.76 12.45 3.68
CA TYR A 59 0.70 13.64 4.49
C TYR A 59 1.85 13.73 5.52
N LEU A 60 2.35 14.95 5.68
CA LEU A 60 3.28 15.37 6.73
C LEU A 60 2.54 16.18 7.78
N ILE A 61 3.00 16.11 9.03
CA ILE A 61 2.55 16.96 10.13
C ILE A 61 3.64 18.00 10.41
N ASP A 62 3.31 19.29 10.31
CA ASP A 62 4.24 20.36 10.67
C ASP A 62 4.28 20.64 12.18
N LYS A 63 5.08 21.63 12.60
CA LYS A 63 5.21 22.01 14.02
C LYS A 63 3.94 22.59 14.65
N GLY A 64 2.98 23.05 13.83
CA GLY A 64 1.68 23.56 14.24
C GLY A 64 0.56 22.50 14.14
N ASN A 65 0.92 21.23 13.95
CA ASN A 65 0.02 20.13 13.66
C ASN A 65 -0.83 20.34 12.40
N GLN A 66 -0.35 21.12 11.43
CA GLN A 66 -0.99 21.26 10.13
C GLN A 66 -0.61 20.09 9.24
N LEU A 67 -1.61 19.45 8.64
CA LEU A 67 -1.38 18.46 7.58
C LEU A 67 -0.96 19.15 6.29
N ILE A 68 0.11 18.65 5.70
CA ILE A 68 0.69 19.12 4.43
C ILE A 68 0.85 17.91 3.51
N TRP A 69 0.26 17.97 2.32
CA TRP A 69 0.46 16.94 1.30
C TRP A 69 1.88 17.00 0.74
N SER A 70 2.51 15.84 0.52
CA SER A 70 3.81 15.72 -0.12
C SER A 70 3.75 14.66 -1.21
N ASP A 71 3.84 15.09 -2.47
CA ASP A 71 3.94 14.19 -3.62
C ASP A 71 5.17 13.28 -3.48
N GLU A 72 6.32 13.82 -3.08
CA GLU A 72 7.55 13.05 -2.87
C GLU A 72 7.38 11.92 -1.84
N LYS A 73 6.77 12.22 -0.68
CA LYS A 73 6.52 11.21 0.35
C LYS A 73 5.56 10.13 -0.15
N TRP A 74 4.51 10.54 -0.86
CA TRP A 74 3.54 9.61 -1.44
C TRP A 74 4.18 8.72 -2.49
N GLU A 75 4.95 9.28 -3.41
CA GLU A 75 5.70 8.54 -4.44
C GLU A 75 6.68 7.56 -3.82
N GLN A 76 7.40 7.97 -2.77
CA GLN A 76 8.29 7.08 -2.05
C GLN A 76 7.52 5.91 -1.42
N TYR A 77 6.40 6.18 -0.73
CA TYR A 77 5.57 5.14 -0.14
C TYR A 77 5.02 4.17 -1.19
N MET A 78 4.58 4.70 -2.33
CA MET A 78 4.14 3.88 -3.47
C MET A 78 5.24 2.94 -3.94
N GLN A 79 6.46 3.45 -4.13
CA GLN A 79 7.60 2.67 -4.63
C GLN A 79 8.14 1.66 -3.61
N ASP A 80 8.14 1.99 -2.33
CA ASP A 80 8.76 1.18 -1.27
C ASP A 80 7.80 0.15 -0.68
N VAL A 81 6.50 0.46 -0.66
CA VAL A 81 5.49 -0.36 0.03
C VAL A 81 4.44 -0.90 -0.94
N ILE A 82 3.76 -0.02 -1.69
CA ILE A 82 2.60 -0.44 -2.50
C ILE A 82 3.00 -1.29 -3.70
N GLU A 83 3.94 -0.82 -4.51
CA GLU A 83 4.40 -1.55 -5.70
C GLU A 83 4.94 -2.95 -5.33
N PRO A 84 5.90 -3.10 -4.38
CA PRO A 84 6.39 -4.43 -4.03
C PRO A 84 5.32 -5.34 -3.44
N ASN A 85 4.37 -4.81 -2.65
CA ASN A 85 3.26 -5.60 -2.11
C ASN A 85 2.31 -6.08 -3.21
N SER A 86 1.97 -5.22 -4.18
CA SER A 86 1.15 -5.61 -5.32
C SER A 86 1.81 -6.74 -6.14
N ILE A 87 3.14 -6.73 -6.26
CA ILE A 87 3.88 -7.81 -6.92
C ILE A 87 3.86 -9.09 -6.08
N ARG A 88 3.95 -8.99 -4.75
CA ARG A 88 3.82 -10.14 -3.85
C ARG A 88 2.44 -10.78 -3.97
N GLU A 89 1.38 -9.99 -4.01
CA GLU A 89 0.00 -10.46 -4.21
C GLU A 89 -0.14 -11.19 -5.55
N ARG A 90 0.31 -10.57 -6.64
CA ARG A 90 0.31 -11.22 -7.96
C ARG A 90 1.14 -12.51 -7.99
N ARG A 91 2.25 -12.59 -7.25
CA ARG A 91 3.05 -13.81 -7.17
C ARG A 91 2.28 -14.96 -6.51
N GLU A 92 1.50 -14.68 -5.47
CA GLU A 92 0.64 -15.68 -4.84
C GLU A 92 -0.38 -16.23 -5.84
N GLU A 93 -1.03 -15.33 -6.60
CA GLU A 93 -2.08 -15.66 -7.56
C GLU A 93 -1.56 -16.33 -8.84
N GLU A 94 -0.46 -15.84 -9.39
CA GLU A 94 0.06 -16.25 -10.70
C GLU A 94 1.10 -17.37 -10.57
N CYS A 95 2.07 -17.21 -9.66
CA CYS A 95 3.19 -18.13 -9.54
C CYS A 95 2.88 -19.30 -8.61
N PHE A 96 2.49 -19.00 -7.36
CA PHE A 96 2.32 -20.04 -6.35
C PHE A 96 1.09 -20.92 -6.62
N ALA A 97 0.07 -20.40 -7.31
CA ALA A 97 -1.03 -21.20 -7.85
C ALA A 97 -0.59 -22.28 -8.86
N ILE A 98 0.58 -22.12 -9.49
CA ILE A 98 1.19 -23.13 -10.37
C ILE A 98 2.20 -23.99 -9.60
N ILE A 99 3.11 -23.35 -8.86
CA ILE A 99 4.20 -24.03 -8.16
C ILE A 99 3.68 -25.00 -7.09
N ASN A 100 2.60 -24.65 -6.41
CA ASN A 100 2.03 -25.48 -5.35
C ASN A 100 1.02 -26.54 -5.87
N ARG A 101 1.00 -26.82 -7.19
CA ARG A 101 0.18 -27.91 -7.75
C ARG A 101 0.74 -29.29 -7.37
N GLY A 102 -0.12 -30.29 -7.38
CA GLY A 102 0.28 -31.67 -7.05
C GLY A 102 1.18 -32.30 -8.13
N ASP A 103 1.91 -33.35 -7.73
CA ASP A 103 2.86 -34.11 -8.57
C ASP A 103 2.27 -34.60 -9.91
N THR A 104 0.98 -34.92 -9.96
CA THR A 104 0.31 -35.32 -11.21
C THR A 104 0.39 -34.23 -12.29
N TRP A 105 0.22 -32.96 -11.90
CA TRP A 105 0.31 -31.85 -12.85
C TRP A 105 1.74 -31.73 -13.40
N TYR A 106 2.74 -31.85 -12.52
CA TYR A 106 4.16 -31.80 -12.91
C TYR A 106 4.51 -32.89 -13.91
N ARG A 107 4.12 -34.15 -13.66
CA ARG A 107 4.39 -35.25 -14.58
C ARG A 107 3.73 -35.07 -15.95
N LEU A 108 2.57 -34.42 -16.02
CA LEU A 108 1.83 -34.19 -17.26
C LEU A 108 2.39 -33.00 -18.05
N HIS A 109 2.71 -31.89 -17.38
CA HIS A 109 3.02 -30.61 -18.03
C HIS A 109 4.53 -30.29 -18.04
N VAL A 110 5.27 -30.70 -17.01
CA VAL A 110 6.72 -30.47 -16.83
C VAL A 110 7.49 -31.75 -17.16
N ASN A 111 7.28 -32.26 -18.37
CA ASN A 111 7.74 -33.60 -18.80
C ASN A 111 9.01 -33.57 -19.67
N THR A 112 9.63 -32.41 -19.84
CA THR A 112 10.90 -32.25 -20.55
C THR A 112 11.87 -31.41 -19.73
N VAL A 113 13.17 -31.65 -19.92
CA VAL A 113 14.25 -30.88 -19.28
C VAL A 113 14.13 -29.39 -19.59
N GLN A 114 13.70 -29.03 -20.81
CA GLN A 114 13.48 -27.65 -21.19
C GLN A 114 12.38 -26.99 -20.35
N ARG A 115 11.23 -27.66 -20.18
CA ARG A 115 10.12 -27.11 -19.39
C ARG A 115 10.45 -27.01 -17.91
N GLU A 116 11.22 -27.97 -17.39
CA GLU A 116 11.73 -27.92 -16.01
C GLU A 116 12.61 -26.68 -15.80
N GLU A 117 13.55 -26.44 -16.73
CA GLU A 117 14.44 -25.27 -16.68
C GLU A 117 13.66 -23.96 -16.82
N GLU A 118 12.69 -23.90 -17.74
CA GLU A 118 11.81 -22.74 -17.93
C GLU A 118 11.00 -22.44 -16.68
N LEU A 119 10.39 -23.47 -16.07
CA LEU A 119 9.61 -23.33 -14.84
C LEU A 119 10.50 -22.84 -13.68
N ARG A 120 11.71 -23.40 -13.53
CA ARG A 120 12.65 -22.99 -12.49
C ARG A 120 13.08 -21.53 -12.64
N ARG A 121 13.40 -21.10 -13.86
CA ARG A 121 13.77 -19.70 -14.14
C ARG A 121 12.60 -18.76 -13.88
N TRP A 122 11.41 -19.13 -14.34
CA TRP A 122 10.20 -18.34 -14.11
C TRP A 122 9.89 -18.19 -12.62
N TYR A 123 9.99 -19.27 -11.84
CA TYR A 123 9.84 -19.25 -10.39
C TYR A 123 10.87 -18.33 -9.72
N GLN A 124 12.16 -18.47 -10.05
CA GLN A 124 13.20 -17.62 -9.47
C GLN A 124 12.97 -16.14 -9.79
N ALA A 125 12.60 -15.82 -11.02
CA ALA A 125 12.30 -14.45 -11.41
C ALA A 125 11.11 -13.87 -10.64
N TRP A 126 10.08 -14.67 -10.33
CA TRP A 126 9.00 -14.27 -9.45
C TRP A 126 9.44 -14.01 -8.00
N LEU A 127 10.38 -14.80 -7.48
CA LEU A 127 10.93 -14.55 -6.14
C LEU A 127 11.64 -13.18 -6.07
N GLU A 128 12.33 -12.80 -7.14
CA GLU A 128 13.08 -11.54 -7.27
C GLU A 128 12.21 -10.35 -7.69
N ALA A 129 11.03 -10.58 -8.29
CA ALA A 129 10.17 -9.54 -8.86
C ALA A 129 9.83 -8.39 -7.89
N PRO A 130 9.52 -8.59 -6.60
CA PRO A 130 9.26 -7.47 -5.69
C PRO A 130 10.47 -6.54 -5.47
N LEU A 131 11.69 -7.02 -5.70
CA LEU A 131 12.92 -6.25 -5.58
C LEU A 131 13.29 -5.58 -6.91
N THR A 132 13.17 -6.32 -8.01
CA THR A 132 13.57 -5.85 -9.35
C THR A 132 12.49 -5.02 -10.04
N ARG A 133 11.23 -5.09 -9.57
CA ARG A 133 10.03 -4.56 -10.22
C ARG A 133 9.77 -5.16 -11.60
N CYS A 134 10.42 -6.28 -11.93
CA CYS A 134 10.27 -6.96 -13.20
C CYS A 134 9.33 -8.16 -13.03
N ILE A 135 8.14 -8.10 -13.65
CA ILE A 135 7.22 -9.23 -13.71
C ILE A 135 7.72 -10.22 -14.78
N PRO A 136 7.96 -11.49 -14.44
CA PRO A 136 8.42 -12.45 -15.42
C PRO A 136 7.30 -12.88 -16.36
N GLU A 137 7.65 -13.07 -17.64
CA GLU A 137 6.73 -13.58 -18.65
C GLU A 137 6.37 -15.04 -18.34
N LYS A 138 5.06 -15.36 -18.34
CA LYS A 138 4.56 -16.71 -18.11
C LYS A 138 4.97 -17.64 -19.26
N PRO A 139 5.63 -18.79 -18.99
CA PRO A 139 5.94 -19.76 -20.03
C PRO A 139 4.69 -20.19 -20.80
N ALA A 140 4.77 -20.20 -22.13
CA ALA A 140 3.61 -20.38 -23.01
C ALA A 140 2.87 -21.72 -22.85
N TRP A 141 3.51 -22.73 -22.27
CA TRP A 141 2.90 -24.05 -22.02
C TRP A 141 2.15 -24.13 -20.67
N ILE A 142 2.26 -23.10 -19.82
CA ILE A 142 1.52 -23.00 -18.57
C ILE A 142 0.21 -22.26 -18.86
N GLU A 143 -0.91 -22.97 -18.77
CA GLU A 143 -2.26 -22.40 -18.86
C GLU A 143 -2.61 -21.55 -17.64
#